data_AF-A0AA43LST1-F1
#
_entry.id   AF-A0AA43LST1-F1
#
_cell.length_a   1.000
_cell.length_b   1.000
_cell.length_c   1.000
_cell.angle_alpha   90.00
_cell.angle_beta   90.00
_cell.angle_gamma   90.00
#
_symmetry.space_group_name_H-M   'P 1'
#
loop_
_entity.id
_entity.type
_entity.pdbx_description
1 polymer ?
#
loop_
_entity_poly.entity_id
_entity_poly.type
_entity_poly.pdbx_seq_one_letter_code
_entity_poly.pdbx_strand_id
1 'polypeptide(L)' 'METEGMNIEYLIDEILSIPMCAKSKEELETMSYIELLDLRDRLYGVNVEFF' A
#
# COMPACT_ATOMS: atom_id res chain seq x y z
N MET A 1 16.78 -19.28 2.28
CA MET A 1 16.48 -17.87 2.02
C MET A 1 15.01 -17.71 2.35
N GLU A 2 14.70 -17.02 3.44
CA GLU A 2 13.32 -16.75 3.86
C GLU A 2 12.76 -15.65 2.96
N THR A 3 12.45 -16.02 1.72
CA THR A 3 11.71 -15.13 0.82
C THR A 3 10.24 -15.17 1.22
N GLU A 4 9.69 -13.98 1.45
CA GLU A 4 8.28 -13.65 1.18
C GLU A 4 7.25 -13.89 2.29
N GLY A 5 7.66 -13.75 3.54
CA GLY A 5 6.75 -13.16 4.53
C GLY A 5 6.74 -11.63 4.36
N MET A 6 6.19 -11.11 3.26
CA MET A 6 5.99 -9.65 3.12
C MET A 6 5.13 -9.20 4.31
N ASN A 7 5.76 -8.55 5.28
CA ASN A 7 5.09 -8.14 6.50
C ASN A 7 3.97 -7.15 6.13
N ILE A 8 2.72 -7.45 6.48
CA ILE A 8 1.58 -6.53 6.30
C ILE A 8 1.92 -5.15 6.85
N GLU A 9 2.66 -5.09 7.96
CA GLU A 9 3.10 -3.84 8.56
C GLU A 9 4.01 -3.03 7.63
N TYR A 10 4.91 -3.69 6.92
CA TYR A 10 5.75 -3.04 5.90
C TYR A 10 4.91 -2.51 4.74
N LEU A 11 3.91 -3.26 4.28
CA LEU A 11 3.01 -2.81 3.21
C LEU A 11 2.16 -1.59 3.65
N ILE A 12 1.69 -1.58 4.90
CA ILE A 12 0.95 -0.45 5.48
C ILE A 12 1.85 0.78 5.56
N ASP A 13 3.06 0.64 6.08
CA ASP A 13 4.02 1.75 6.18
C ASP A 13 4.42 2.27 4.79
N GLU A 14 4.58 1.39 3.81
CA GLU A 14 4.81 1.76 2.41
C GLU A 14 3.65 2.59 1.86
N ILE A 15 2.40 2.14 2.05
CA ILE A 15 1.20 2.87 1.63
C ILE A 15 1.11 4.25 2.30
N LEU A 16 1.37 4.32 3.61
CA LEU A 16 1.37 5.58 4.37
C LEU A 16 2.47 6.53 3.93
N SER A 17 3.57 6.01 3.39
CA SER A 17 4.66 6.84 2.83
C SER A 17 4.27 7.51 1.51
N ILE A 18 3.20 7.06 0.83
CA ILE A 18 2.76 7.64 -0.44
C ILE A 18 2.00 8.94 -0.15
N PRO A 19 2.43 10.12 -0.66
CA PRO A 19 1.83 11.40 -0.31
C PRO A 19 0.35 11.56 -0.66
N MET A 20 -0.17 10.74 -1.59
CA MET A 20 -1.58 10.75 -2.00
C MET A 20 -2.46 9.78 -1.18
N CYS A 21 -1.88 9.04 -0.24
CA CYS A 21 -2.66 8.18 0.64
C CYS A 21 -3.53 9.02 1.56
N ALA A 22 -4.85 8.93 1.38
CA ALA A 22 -5.83 9.62 2.22
C ALA A 22 -6.29 8.79 3.43
N LYS A 23 -5.78 7.57 3.60
CA LYS A 23 -6.17 6.65 4.67
C LYS A 23 -5.23 6.74 5.86
N SER A 24 -5.79 6.64 7.05
CA SER A 24 -5.03 6.51 8.30
C SER A 24 -4.47 5.10 8.48
N LYS A 25 -3.47 4.96 9.36
CA LYS A 25 -2.90 3.65 9.72
C LYS A 25 -3.96 2.69 10.25
N GLU A 26 -4.85 3.18 11.12
CA GLU A 26 -5.95 2.38 11.69
C GLU A 26 -6.88 1.84 10.59
N GLU A 27 -7.22 2.64 9.57
CA GLU A 27 -8.01 2.16 8.45
C GLU A 27 -7.30 1.06 7.66
N LEU A 28 -5.99 1.20 7.43
CA LEU A 28 -5.20 0.22 6.68
C LEU A 28 -5.04 -1.10 7.44
N GLU A 29 -4.92 -1.06 8.78
CA GLU A 29 -4.84 -2.25 9.63
C GLU A 29 -6.14 -3.08 9.62
N THR A 30 -7.28 -2.47 9.26
CA THR A 30 -8.55 -3.19 9.09
C THR A 30 -8.73 -3.83 7.70
N MET A 31 -7.87 -3.48 6.73
CA MET A 31 -7.95 -3.98 5.35
C MET A 31 -7.26 -5.33 5.22
N SER A 32 -7.75 -6.16 4.31
CA SER A 32 -7.07 -7.40 3.95
C SER A 32 -5.79 -7.11 3.15
N TYR A 33 -4.85 -8.06 3.15
CA TYR A 33 -3.61 -7.95 2.40
C TYR A 33 -3.83 -7.66 0.90
N ILE A 34 -4.85 -8.27 0.29
CA ILE A 34 -5.19 -8.05 -1.13
C ILE A 34 -5.68 -6.62 -1.36
N GLU A 35 -6.51 -6.08 -0.46
CA GLU A 35 -6.99 -4.70 -0.56
C GLU A 35 -5.87 -3.67 -0.37
N LEU A 36 -4.90 -3.97 0.50
CA LEU A 36 -3.71 -3.14 0.67
C LEU A 36 -2.85 -3.13 -0.60
N LEU A 37 -2.65 -4.29 -1.25
CA LEU A 37 -1.93 -4.37 -2.53
C LEU A 37 -2.63 -3.56 -3.64
N ASP A 38 -3.95 -3.72 -3.79
CA ASP A 38 -4.73 -2.96 -4.78
C ASP A 38 -4.69 -1.46 -4.49
N LEU A 39 -4.77 -1.06 -3.22
CA LEU A 39 -4.63 0.35 -2.82
C LEU A 39 -3.25 0.90 -3.16
N ARG A 40 -2.19 0.17 -2.81
CA ARG A 40 -0.81 0.54 -3.15
C ARG A 40 -0.65 0.70 -4.66
N ASP A 41 -1.11 -0.26 -5.44
CA ASP A 41 -0.98 -0.26 -6.90
C ASP A 41 -1.76 0.90 -7.52
N ARG A 42 -2.93 1.26 -6.98
CA ARG A 42 -3.67 2.47 -7.38
C ARG A 42 -2.90 3.74 -7.03
N LEU A 43 -2.35 3.82 -5.82
CA LEU A 43 -1.59 5.00 -5.37
C LEU A 43 -0.32 5.22 -6.21
N TYR A 44 0.35 4.15 -6.65
CA TYR A 44 1.45 4.25 -7.63
C TYR A 44 0.96 4.49 -9.07
N GLY A 45 -0.16 3.87 -9.47
CA GLY A 45 -0.73 3.93 -10.81
C GLY A 45 -1.41 5.26 -11.16
N VAL A 46 -1.79 6.07 -10.16
CA VAL A 46 -2.27 7.45 -10.34
C VAL A 46 -1.16 8.39 -10.89
N ASN A 47 0.09 7.94 -10.96
CA ASN A 47 1.23 8.68 -11.52
C ASN A 47 1.61 8.29 -12.97
N VAL A 48 0.76 7.56 -13.72
CA VAL A 48 1.00 7.27 -15.14
C VAL A 48 0.17 8.20 -16.04
N GLU A 49 0.52 9.49 -16.06
CA GLU A 49 0.29 10.29 -17.26
C GLU A 49 1.40 9.97 -18.26
N PHE A 50 1.02 9.31 -19.35
CA PHE A 50 1.86 9.12 -20.54
C PHE A 50 2.23 10.51 -21.09
N PHE A 51 3.51 10.90 -20.97
CA PHE A 51 4.11 11.98 -21.75
C PHE A 51 4.81 11.42 -22.99
#